data_AF-A0A8C7WZG4-F1
#
_entry.id   AF-A0A8C7WZG4-F1
#
_cell.length_a   1.000
_cell.length_b   1.000
_cell.length_c   1.000
_cell.angle_alpha   90.00
_cell.angle_beta   90.00
_cell.angle_gamma   90.00
#
_symmetry.space_group_name_H-M   'P 1'
#
loop_
_entity.id
_entity.type
_entity.pdbx_description
1 polymer ?
#
loop_
_entity_poly.entity_id
_entity_poly.type
_entity_poly.pdbx_seq_one_letter_code
_entity_poly.pdbx_strand_id
1 'polypeptide(L)'
;PDKKSFVLVFNFMLSDLSEVIRNHQRHLTPAQVKGYMVMLLKGVAFLHQNNIMHRDLKPANLLISSSGHLKIADFGLARLFSYEGRRLYSHQVATRWYRAPELLYGARRYDQGVDLWAVGCIFGELLNSSPLFPGENDIEQLCCVLRVLGTPTVDSWPEMLELPDYNKITFKENPAIPLEEIVPDTPPQAIHLLYRFLVYPSSQRCSASEALLHPYFFSCPLPAHHSELPIPHRGGRPPHQHPQAPPPDFSVNLSLQSSVVAPVLLRPHALLLPS
;
A
#
# COMPACT_ATOMS: atom_id res chain seq x y z
N PRO A 1 5.09 -37.86 -18.79
CA PRO A 1 4.54 -36.55 -19.18
C PRO A 1 5.51 -35.43 -18.79
N ASP A 2 6.15 -34.81 -19.77
CA ASP A 2 7.05 -33.66 -19.54
C ASP A 2 6.27 -32.52 -18.87
N LYS A 3 6.64 -32.21 -17.63
CA LYS A 3 6.13 -31.03 -16.94
C LYS A 3 6.69 -29.81 -17.67
N LYS A 4 5.83 -29.13 -18.44
CA LYS A 4 6.14 -27.80 -18.99
C LYS A 4 6.47 -26.87 -17.82
N SER A 5 7.71 -26.41 -17.74
CA SER A 5 8.15 -25.40 -16.80
C SER A 5 8.14 -24.03 -17.49
N PHE A 6 7.79 -22.99 -16.73
CA PHE A 6 7.91 -21.61 -17.17
C PHE A 6 9.00 -20.95 -16.33
N VAL A 7 9.90 -20.23 -17.00
CA VAL A 7 10.96 -19.44 -16.36
C VAL A 7 10.72 -17.99 -16.71
N LEU A 8 10.61 -17.14 -15.68
CA LEU A 8 10.49 -15.70 -15.83
C LEU A 8 11.81 -15.06 -15.41
N VAL A 9 12.41 -14.25 -16.28
CA VAL A 9 13.66 -13.56 -16.02
C VAL A 9 13.36 -12.08 -15.81
N PHE A 10 13.70 -11.56 -14.64
CA PHE A 10 13.51 -10.16 -14.24
C PHE A 10 14.82 -9.53 -13.81
N ASN A 11 14.82 -8.21 -13.66
CA ASN A 11 15.92 -7.51 -13.02
C ASN A 11 16.08 -8.00 -11.57
N PHE A 12 17.32 -8.25 -11.16
CA PHE A 12 17.62 -8.62 -9.79
C PHE A 12 17.39 -7.45 -8.84
N MET A 13 16.70 -7.72 -7.73
CA MET A 13 16.44 -6.77 -6.66
C MET A 13 17.18 -7.25 -5.41
N LEU A 14 17.82 -6.34 -4.67
CA LEU A 14 18.70 -6.73 -3.56
C LEU A 14 17.93 -7.27 -2.35
N SER A 15 16.77 -6.66 -2.08
CA SER A 15 15.98 -6.91 -0.88
C SER A 15 14.51 -6.54 -1.13
N ASP A 16 13.72 -6.48 -0.06
CA ASP A 16 12.32 -6.10 -0.04
C ASP A 16 12.02 -5.21 1.16
N LEU A 17 10.87 -4.52 1.13
CA LEU A 17 10.49 -3.58 2.19
C LEU A 17 10.27 -4.29 3.53
N SER A 18 9.92 -5.58 3.55
CA SER A 18 9.78 -6.34 4.80
C SER A 18 11.13 -6.51 5.48
N GLU A 19 12.18 -6.80 4.72
CA GLU A 19 13.56 -6.84 5.23
C GLU A 19 14.05 -5.46 5.69
N VAL A 20 13.69 -4.38 4.97
CA VAL A 20 13.97 -3.00 5.41
C VAL A 20 13.33 -2.71 6.77
N ILE A 21 12.06 -3.03 6.95
CA ILE A 21 11.32 -2.78 8.21
C ILE A 21 11.92 -3.60 9.36
N ARG A 22 12.24 -4.89 9.14
CA ARG A 22 12.78 -5.77 10.20
C ARG A 22 14.22 -5.46 10.60
N ASN A 23 15.08 -5.13 9.65
CA ASN A 23 16.54 -5.01 9.91
C ASN A 23 16.96 -3.61 10.35
N HIS A 24 16.03 -2.65 10.39
CA HIS A 24 16.34 -1.30 10.80
C HIS A 24 16.47 -1.21 12.32
N GLN A 25 17.70 -1.01 12.81
CA GLN A 25 17.98 -0.82 14.25
C GLN A 25 17.27 0.41 14.85
N ARG A 26 16.80 1.33 14.01
CA ARG A 26 16.01 2.51 14.36
C ARG A 26 14.83 2.62 13.39
N HIS A 27 13.72 3.20 13.84
CA HIS A 27 12.58 3.49 12.97
C HIS A 27 13.02 4.28 11.73
N LEU A 28 12.34 4.06 10.60
CA LEU A 28 12.55 4.86 9.40
C LEU A 28 12.27 6.33 9.70
N THR A 29 13.07 7.22 9.13
CA THR A 29 12.81 8.66 9.28
C THR A 29 11.53 9.04 8.52
N PRO A 30 10.83 10.13 8.91
CA PRO A 30 9.64 10.58 8.19
C PRO A 30 9.90 10.85 6.70
N ALA A 31 11.10 11.33 6.35
CA ALA A 31 11.52 11.51 4.96
C ALA A 31 11.61 10.18 4.20
N GLN A 32 12.17 9.13 4.83
CA GLN A 32 12.27 7.80 4.24
C GLN A 32 10.91 7.14 4.05
N VAL A 33 10.01 7.24 5.03
CA VAL A 33 8.62 6.75 4.92
C VAL A 33 7.92 7.42 3.74
N LYS A 34 8.03 8.75 3.62
CA LYS A 34 7.51 9.50 2.48
C LYS A 34 8.11 9.03 1.15
N GLY A 35 9.42 8.79 1.08
CA GLY A 35 10.09 8.30 -0.12
C GLY A 35 9.54 6.95 -0.60
N TYR A 36 9.40 5.98 0.31
CA TYR A 36 8.79 4.68 -0.01
C TYR A 36 7.33 4.80 -0.45
N MET A 37 6.54 5.59 0.29
CA MET A 37 5.13 5.82 -0.02
C MET A 37 4.92 6.46 -1.39
N VAL A 38 5.73 7.45 -1.77
CA VAL A 38 5.66 8.07 -3.10
C VAL A 38 5.89 7.04 -4.19
N MET A 39 6.93 6.21 -4.09
CA MET A 39 7.21 5.17 -5.10
C MET A 39 6.10 4.12 -5.17
N LEU A 40 5.59 3.66 -4.01
CA LEU A 40 4.48 2.72 -3.94
C LEU A 40 3.23 3.29 -4.60
N LEU A 41 2.82 4.50 -4.22
CA LEU A 41 1.62 5.15 -4.75
C LEU A 41 1.74 5.42 -6.26
N LYS A 42 2.91 5.85 -6.75
CA LYS A 42 3.14 6.00 -8.19
C LYS A 42 2.96 4.65 -8.92
N GLY A 43 3.49 3.57 -8.36
CA GLY A 43 3.32 2.21 -8.92
C GLY A 43 1.87 1.75 -8.93
N VAL A 44 1.15 1.93 -7.82
CA VAL A 44 -0.28 1.57 -7.71
C VAL A 44 -1.15 2.40 -8.64
N ALA A 45 -0.90 3.72 -8.73
CA ALA A 45 -1.61 4.59 -9.67
C ALA A 45 -1.44 4.12 -11.12
N PHE A 46 -0.23 3.74 -11.52
CA PHE A 46 0.02 3.18 -12.84
C PHE A 46 -0.75 1.88 -13.09
N LEU A 47 -0.77 0.96 -12.13
CA LEU A 47 -1.55 -0.28 -12.23
C LEU A 47 -3.04 0.01 -12.38
N HIS A 48 -3.58 0.88 -11.54
CA HIS A 48 -5.02 1.21 -11.52
C HIS A 48 -5.47 1.93 -12.79
N GLN A 49 -4.65 2.83 -13.34
CA GLN A 49 -4.91 3.48 -14.65
C GLN A 49 -4.96 2.48 -15.80
N ASN A 50 -4.20 1.38 -15.70
CA ASN A 50 -4.22 0.28 -16.66
C ASN A 50 -5.25 -0.81 -16.33
N ASN A 51 -6.18 -0.53 -15.40
CA ASN A 51 -7.19 -1.47 -14.93
C ASN A 51 -6.60 -2.77 -14.35
N ILE A 52 -5.42 -2.72 -13.74
CA ILE A 52 -4.77 -3.86 -13.09
C ILE A 52 -4.94 -3.72 -11.58
N MET A 53 -5.52 -4.74 -10.93
CA MET A 53 -5.51 -4.90 -9.48
C MET A 53 -4.39 -5.86 -9.10
N HIS A 54 -3.55 -5.48 -8.14
CA HIS A 54 -2.43 -6.31 -7.69
C HIS A 54 -2.91 -7.44 -6.78
N ARG A 55 -3.80 -7.14 -5.83
CA ARG A 55 -4.48 -8.05 -4.90
C ARG A 55 -3.61 -8.76 -3.85
N ASP A 56 -2.30 -8.58 -3.90
CA ASP A 56 -1.36 -9.11 -2.91
C ASP A 56 -0.27 -8.08 -2.56
N LEU A 57 -0.66 -6.81 -2.37
CA LEU A 57 0.28 -5.80 -1.90
C LEU A 57 0.63 -6.06 -0.43
N LYS A 58 1.93 -6.21 -0.17
CA LYS A 58 2.53 -6.39 1.15
C LYS A 58 4.01 -6.03 1.07
N PRO A 59 4.69 -5.70 2.19
CA PRO A 59 6.10 -5.29 2.17
C PRO A 59 7.04 -6.29 1.46
N ALA A 60 6.77 -7.60 1.58
CA ALA A 60 7.56 -8.64 0.91
C ALA A 60 7.46 -8.62 -0.63
N ASN A 61 6.39 -8.03 -1.17
CA ASN A 61 6.17 -7.87 -2.62
C ASN A 61 6.62 -6.48 -3.12
N LEU A 62 7.24 -5.67 -2.25
CA LEU A 62 7.80 -4.36 -2.59
C LEU A 62 9.33 -4.47 -2.59
N LEU A 63 9.90 -4.79 -3.74
CA LEU A 63 11.31 -5.09 -3.89
C LEU A 63 12.16 -3.81 -3.95
N ILE A 64 13.34 -3.85 -3.34
CA ILE A 64 14.28 -2.73 -3.25
C ILE A 64 15.53 -3.03 -4.09
N SER A 65 15.85 -2.14 -5.03
CA SER A 65 17.04 -2.25 -5.88
C SER A 65 18.32 -1.79 -5.17
N SER A 66 19.47 -2.02 -5.78
CA SER A 66 20.78 -1.51 -5.31
C SER A 66 20.92 0.02 -5.33
N SER A 67 19.97 0.72 -5.93
CA SER A 67 19.90 2.19 -5.94
C SER A 67 18.80 2.73 -5.03
N GLY A 68 18.13 1.86 -4.25
CA GLY A 68 17.05 2.24 -3.33
C GLY A 68 15.67 2.42 -3.98
N HIS A 69 15.55 2.19 -5.30
CA HIS A 69 14.24 2.16 -5.95
C HIS A 69 13.37 1.01 -5.46
N LEU A 70 12.13 1.33 -5.09
CA LEU A 70 11.07 0.38 -4.79
C LEU A 70 10.34 -0.01 -6.08
N LYS A 71 10.13 -1.31 -6.30
CA LYS A 71 9.30 -1.85 -7.39
C LYS A 71 8.30 -2.86 -6.87
N ILE A 72 7.07 -2.78 -7.36
CA ILE A 72 6.01 -3.75 -7.07
C ILE A 72 6.32 -5.04 -7.84
N ALA A 73 6.22 -6.18 -7.16
CA ALA A 73 6.47 -7.52 -7.71
C ALA A 73 5.38 -8.51 -7.30
N ASP A 74 5.47 -9.72 -7.87
CA ASP A 74 4.53 -10.82 -7.68
C ASP A 74 3.09 -10.53 -8.12
N PHE A 75 2.94 -10.47 -9.45
CA PHE A 75 1.65 -10.35 -10.13
C PHE A 75 0.93 -11.71 -10.26
N GLY A 76 1.33 -12.74 -9.50
CA GLY A 76 0.73 -14.08 -9.58
C GLY A 76 -0.77 -14.09 -9.25
N LEU A 77 -1.21 -13.13 -8.44
CA LEU A 77 -2.62 -12.93 -8.07
C LEU A 77 -3.29 -11.75 -8.77
N ALA A 78 -2.52 -11.00 -9.58
CA ALA A 78 -3.01 -9.81 -10.24
C ALA A 78 -4.08 -10.14 -11.29
N ARG A 79 -5.04 -9.22 -11.47
CA ARG A 79 -6.14 -9.38 -12.42
C ARG A 79 -6.49 -8.06 -13.09
N LEU A 80 -6.98 -8.15 -14.33
CA LEU A 80 -7.66 -7.05 -14.98
C LEU A 80 -9.01 -6.80 -14.31
N PHE A 81 -9.23 -5.58 -13.83
CA PHE A 81 -10.52 -5.08 -13.41
C PHE A 81 -11.45 -4.97 -14.62
N SER A 82 -12.69 -5.42 -14.46
CA SER A 82 -13.70 -5.37 -15.51
C SER A 82 -14.93 -4.67 -14.95
N TYR A 83 -15.32 -3.57 -15.58
CA TYR A 83 -16.48 -2.75 -15.22
C TYR A 83 -17.82 -3.51 -15.30
N GLU A 84 -17.85 -4.67 -15.97
CA GLU A 84 -19.08 -5.43 -16.18
C GLU A 84 -19.55 -6.25 -14.97
N GLY A 85 -18.85 -6.20 -13.83
CA GLY A 85 -19.33 -6.74 -12.54
C GLY A 85 -19.63 -8.25 -12.47
N ARG A 86 -19.38 -8.99 -13.55
CA ARG A 86 -19.79 -10.40 -13.74
C ARG A 86 -18.76 -11.44 -13.27
N ARG A 87 -17.59 -11.03 -12.78
CA ARG A 87 -16.49 -11.97 -12.48
C ARG A 87 -16.31 -12.17 -10.97
N LEU A 88 -16.36 -13.44 -10.56
CA LEU A 88 -16.09 -13.89 -9.20
C LEU A 88 -14.59 -14.12 -9.03
N TYR A 89 -14.02 -13.66 -7.91
CA TYR A 89 -12.59 -13.85 -7.62
C TYR A 89 -12.36 -14.78 -6.42
N SER A 90 -11.28 -15.56 -6.44
CA SER A 90 -10.91 -16.52 -5.38
C SER A 90 -10.26 -15.85 -4.16
N HIS A 91 -10.61 -16.32 -2.96
CA HIS A 91 -9.91 -16.04 -1.70
C HIS A 91 -8.74 -17.04 -1.56
N GLN A 92 -7.47 -16.59 -1.59
CA GLN A 92 -6.30 -17.49 -1.50
C GLN A 92 -5.54 -17.33 -0.17
N VAL A 93 -4.69 -18.32 0.12
CA VAL A 93 -3.91 -18.47 1.38
C VAL A 93 -2.58 -17.72 1.24
N ALA A 94 -2.48 -16.55 1.87
CA ALA A 94 -1.27 -15.72 1.98
C ALA A 94 -1.32 -14.93 3.30
N THR A 95 -0.29 -14.15 3.63
CA THR A 95 -0.28 -13.22 4.78
C THR A 95 -1.51 -12.30 4.72
N ARG A 96 -2.41 -12.43 5.70
CA ARG A 96 -3.73 -11.77 5.70
C ARG A 96 -3.71 -10.34 6.23
N TRP A 97 -2.58 -9.89 6.77
CA TRP A 97 -2.45 -8.61 7.47
C TRP A 97 -2.83 -7.38 6.65
N TYR A 98 -2.74 -7.50 5.31
CA TYR A 98 -3.05 -6.43 4.34
C TYR A 98 -4.38 -6.65 3.61
N ARG A 99 -5.19 -7.64 4.03
CA ARG A 99 -6.47 -7.97 3.40
C ARG A 99 -7.56 -7.01 3.85
N ALA A 100 -8.29 -6.46 2.88
CA ALA A 100 -9.39 -5.54 3.13
C ALA A 100 -10.60 -6.22 3.82
N PRO A 101 -11.37 -5.49 4.64
CA PRO A 101 -12.47 -6.07 5.43
C PRO A 101 -13.56 -6.72 4.57
N GLU A 102 -13.88 -6.16 3.40
CA GLU A 102 -14.82 -6.76 2.45
C GLU A 102 -14.38 -8.16 1.99
N LEU A 103 -13.08 -8.38 1.81
CA LEU A 103 -12.54 -9.69 1.43
C LEU A 103 -12.61 -10.68 2.59
N LEU A 104 -12.46 -10.21 3.83
CA LEU A 104 -12.59 -11.02 5.05
C LEU A 104 -14.03 -11.45 5.31
N TYR A 105 -15.00 -10.62 4.93
CA TYR A 105 -16.43 -10.96 4.92
C TYR A 105 -16.88 -11.72 3.65
N GLY A 106 -15.94 -12.21 2.84
CA GLY A 106 -16.22 -13.11 1.73
C GLY A 106 -16.72 -12.43 0.46
N ALA A 107 -16.53 -11.11 0.28
CA ALA A 107 -16.92 -10.41 -0.93
C ALA A 107 -16.34 -11.09 -2.18
N ARG A 108 -17.22 -11.43 -3.12
CA ARG A 108 -16.81 -12.00 -4.42
C ARG A 108 -16.71 -10.95 -5.54
N ARG A 109 -17.28 -9.76 -5.30
CA ARG A 109 -17.20 -8.58 -6.14
C ARG A 109 -16.48 -7.51 -5.34
N TYR A 110 -15.38 -7.02 -5.86
CA TYR A 110 -14.57 -5.96 -5.26
C TYR A 110 -13.80 -5.23 -6.36
N ASP A 111 -13.26 -4.08 -6.00
CA ASP A 111 -12.62 -3.13 -6.88
C ASP A 111 -11.15 -2.90 -6.49
N GLN A 112 -10.54 -1.88 -7.11
CA GLN A 112 -9.18 -1.45 -6.85
C GLN A 112 -8.94 -1.00 -5.40
N GLY A 113 -9.99 -0.73 -4.62
CA GLY A 113 -9.87 -0.30 -3.23
C GLY A 113 -9.29 -1.36 -2.32
N VAL A 114 -9.27 -2.64 -2.70
CA VAL A 114 -8.54 -3.69 -1.95
C VAL A 114 -7.03 -3.42 -1.91
N ASP A 115 -6.47 -2.88 -3.01
CA ASP A 115 -5.05 -2.49 -3.06
C ASP A 115 -4.82 -1.21 -2.23
N LEU A 116 -5.77 -0.28 -2.22
CA LEU A 116 -5.68 0.98 -1.45
C LEU A 116 -5.74 0.70 0.06
N TRP A 117 -6.53 -0.26 0.50
CA TRP A 117 -6.49 -0.76 1.87
C TRP A 117 -5.12 -1.32 2.23
N ALA A 118 -4.57 -2.19 1.38
CA ALA A 118 -3.25 -2.77 1.60
C ALA A 118 -2.16 -1.68 1.68
N VAL A 119 -2.24 -0.64 0.84
CA VAL A 119 -1.37 0.56 0.93
C VAL A 119 -1.52 1.25 2.28
N GLY A 120 -2.74 1.41 2.81
CA GLY A 120 -2.98 1.94 4.15
C GLY A 120 -2.31 1.10 5.24
N CYS A 121 -2.45 -0.23 5.18
CA CYS A 121 -1.79 -1.15 6.12
C CYS A 121 -0.26 -1.05 6.05
N ILE A 122 0.31 -1.00 4.84
CA ILE A 122 1.77 -0.83 4.63
C ILE A 122 2.24 0.53 5.16
N PHE A 123 1.46 1.60 4.93
CA PHE A 123 1.80 2.92 5.43
C PHE A 123 1.82 2.96 6.96
N GLY A 124 0.80 2.39 7.60
CA GLY A 124 0.77 2.26 9.06
C GLY A 124 1.92 1.43 9.61
N GLU A 125 2.30 0.35 8.93
CA GLU A 125 3.46 -0.47 9.33
C GLU A 125 4.78 0.30 9.18
N LEU A 126 4.93 1.13 8.14
CA LEU A 126 6.10 2.00 7.99
C LEU A 126 6.19 3.06 9.10
N LEU A 127 5.05 3.53 9.61
CA LEU A 127 4.98 4.49 10.71
C LEU A 127 5.26 3.83 12.07
N ASN A 128 4.69 2.64 12.32
CA ASN A 128 4.78 1.94 13.61
C ASN A 128 5.93 0.93 13.72
N SER A 129 6.63 0.66 12.61
CA SER A 129 7.60 -0.44 12.47
C SER A 129 7.03 -1.83 12.80
N SER A 130 5.70 -1.97 12.85
CA SER A 130 5.01 -3.23 13.13
C SER A 130 3.64 -3.26 12.44
N PRO A 131 3.14 -4.45 12.03
CA PRO A 131 1.89 -4.56 11.31
C PRO A 131 0.70 -4.03 12.11
N LEU A 132 -0.18 -3.24 11.46
CA LEU A 132 -1.38 -2.71 12.12
C LEU A 132 -2.38 -3.80 12.53
N PHE A 133 -2.53 -4.83 11.70
CA PHE A 133 -3.54 -5.86 11.87
C PHE A 133 -2.91 -7.26 11.73
N PRO A 134 -2.21 -7.77 12.76
CA PRO A 134 -1.50 -9.04 12.70
C PRO A 134 -2.41 -10.23 13.08
N GLY A 135 -3.44 -10.53 12.28
CA GLY A 135 -4.31 -11.70 12.52
C GLY A 135 -3.73 -13.00 11.96
N GLU A 136 -3.88 -14.11 12.68
CA GLU A 136 -3.35 -15.43 12.26
C GLU A 136 -4.28 -16.13 11.25
N ASN A 137 -5.57 -15.83 11.28
CA ASN A 137 -6.59 -16.36 10.38
C ASN A 137 -7.59 -15.27 9.96
N ASP A 138 -8.52 -15.56 9.06
CA ASP A 138 -9.45 -14.54 8.53
C ASP A 138 -10.37 -13.94 9.62
N ILE A 139 -10.76 -14.74 10.63
CA ILE A 139 -11.60 -14.29 11.74
C ILE A 139 -10.80 -13.38 12.68
N GLU A 140 -9.59 -13.78 13.04
CA GLU A 140 -8.69 -12.97 13.87
C GLU A 140 -8.25 -11.69 13.16
N GLN A 141 -7.98 -11.75 11.87
CA GLN A 141 -7.67 -10.57 11.05
C GLN A 141 -8.81 -9.56 11.12
N LEU A 142 -10.04 -10.03 10.94
CA LEU A 142 -11.22 -9.18 11.05
C LEU A 142 -11.37 -8.63 12.48
N CYS A 143 -11.14 -9.45 13.51
CA CYS A 143 -11.12 -8.99 14.90
C CYS A 143 -10.11 -7.86 15.14
N CYS A 144 -8.90 -7.95 14.58
CA CYS A 144 -7.89 -6.90 14.65
C CYS A 144 -8.37 -5.60 14.00
N VAL A 145 -8.97 -5.68 12.81
CA VAL A 145 -9.52 -4.51 12.10
C VAL A 145 -10.62 -3.85 12.92
N LEU A 146 -11.61 -4.64 13.36
CA LEU A 146 -12.73 -4.12 14.16
C LEU A 146 -12.24 -3.47 15.45
N ARG A 147 -11.25 -4.06 16.14
CA ARG A 147 -10.69 -3.51 17.38
C ARG A 147 -10.15 -2.09 17.23
N VAL A 148 -9.55 -1.79 16.07
CA VAL A 148 -8.97 -0.49 15.78
C VAL A 148 -10.02 0.46 15.19
N LEU A 149 -10.70 0.06 14.13
CA LEU A 149 -11.64 0.94 13.42
C LEU A 149 -13.04 1.01 14.05
N GLY A 150 -13.29 0.26 15.11
CA GLY A 150 -14.61 0.09 15.70
C GLY A 150 -15.47 -0.88 14.90
N THR A 151 -16.56 -1.33 15.51
CA THR A 151 -17.56 -2.14 14.81
C THR A 151 -18.34 -1.27 13.82
N PRO A 152 -18.40 -1.61 12.52
CA PRO A 152 -19.13 -0.79 11.55
C PRO A 152 -20.63 -0.84 11.82
N THR A 153 -21.27 0.32 11.70
CA THR A 153 -22.73 0.48 11.70
C THR A 153 -23.25 0.60 10.27
N VAL A 154 -24.57 0.44 10.09
CA VAL A 154 -25.24 0.65 8.79
C VAL A 154 -25.00 2.06 8.24
N ASP A 155 -24.82 3.05 9.10
CA ASP A 155 -24.50 4.42 8.69
C ASP A 155 -23.06 4.54 8.17
N SER A 156 -22.12 3.80 8.78
CA SER A 156 -20.70 3.85 8.42
C SER A 156 -20.32 2.98 7.23
N TRP A 157 -21.01 1.84 7.04
CA TRP A 157 -20.78 0.89 5.97
C TRP A 157 -22.07 0.16 5.57
N PRO A 158 -22.98 0.82 4.85
CA PRO A 158 -24.26 0.23 4.44
C PRO A 158 -24.11 -1.11 3.69
N GLU A 159 -23.10 -1.20 2.83
CA GLU A 159 -22.84 -2.35 1.96
C GLU A 159 -22.42 -3.61 2.75
N MET A 160 -22.10 -3.49 4.03
CA MET A 160 -21.72 -4.64 4.87
C MET A 160 -22.83 -5.69 4.96
N LEU A 161 -24.10 -5.26 4.89
CA LEU A 161 -25.27 -6.14 4.94
C LEU A 161 -25.37 -7.09 3.74
N GLU A 162 -24.73 -6.75 2.63
CA GLU A 162 -24.71 -7.55 1.41
C GLU A 162 -23.56 -8.57 1.38
N LEU A 163 -22.65 -8.51 2.37
CA LEU A 163 -21.46 -9.35 2.37
C LEU A 163 -21.79 -10.79 2.79
N PRO A 164 -21.27 -11.81 2.07
CA PRO A 164 -21.67 -13.20 2.27
C PRO A 164 -21.51 -13.75 3.68
N ASP A 165 -20.50 -13.28 4.42
CA ASP A 165 -20.16 -13.81 5.74
C ASP A 165 -20.48 -12.86 6.91
N TYR A 166 -21.05 -11.67 6.65
CA TYR A 166 -21.35 -10.68 7.69
C TYR A 166 -22.26 -11.25 8.80
N ASN A 167 -23.35 -11.92 8.43
CA ASN A 167 -24.29 -12.52 9.39
C ASN A 167 -23.85 -13.88 9.95
N LYS A 168 -22.66 -14.38 9.59
CA LYS A 168 -22.16 -15.69 10.04
C LYS A 168 -21.20 -15.59 11.23
N ILE A 169 -20.64 -14.40 11.47
CA ILE A 169 -19.62 -14.17 12.48
C ILE A 169 -20.05 -12.97 13.31
N THR A 170 -20.23 -13.19 14.61
CA THR A 170 -20.58 -12.12 15.56
C THR A 170 -19.36 -11.72 16.36
N PHE A 171 -19.06 -10.43 16.40
CA PHE A 171 -18.06 -9.85 17.29
C PHE A 171 -18.75 -9.01 18.35
N LYS A 172 -18.08 -8.84 19.50
CA LYS A 172 -18.53 -7.88 20.50
C LYS A 172 -18.35 -6.47 19.94
N GLU A 173 -19.40 -5.65 20.04
CA GLU A 173 -19.33 -4.25 19.66
C GLU A 173 -18.22 -3.53 20.41
N ASN A 174 -17.45 -2.73 19.67
CA ASN A 174 -16.36 -1.95 20.22
C ASN A 174 -16.29 -0.57 19.54
N PRO A 175 -15.97 0.50 20.31
CA PRO A 175 -15.73 1.80 19.73
C PRO A 175 -14.43 1.81 18.91
N ALA A 176 -14.34 2.75 17.97
CA ALA A 176 -13.11 3.01 17.24
C ALA A 176 -12.04 3.61 18.16
N ILE A 177 -10.80 3.20 17.96
CA ILE A 177 -9.63 3.81 18.60
C ILE A 177 -9.07 4.86 17.62
N PRO A 178 -8.80 6.09 18.06
CA PRO A 178 -8.14 7.08 17.23
C PRO A 178 -6.82 6.53 16.67
N LEU A 179 -6.57 6.66 15.36
CA LEU A 179 -5.34 6.19 14.73
C LEU A 179 -4.09 6.85 15.32
N GLU A 180 -4.23 8.06 15.88
CA GLU A 180 -3.24 8.76 16.68
C GLU A 180 -2.66 7.90 17.82
N GLU A 181 -3.50 7.06 18.45
CA GLU A 181 -3.09 6.14 19.51
C GLU A 181 -2.43 4.86 18.96
N ILE A 182 -2.76 4.49 17.72
CA ILE A 182 -2.23 3.30 17.05
C ILE A 182 -0.84 3.57 16.44
N VAL A 183 -0.65 4.77 15.89
CA VAL A 183 0.62 5.25 15.32
C VAL A 183 1.09 6.48 16.09
N PRO A 184 1.57 6.32 17.34
CA PRO A 184 2.01 7.44 18.17
C PRO A 184 3.18 8.19 17.50
N ASP A 185 3.39 9.44 17.92
CA ASP A 185 4.45 10.32 17.43
C ASP A 185 4.41 10.62 15.91
N THR A 186 3.27 10.34 15.27
CA THR A 186 3.07 10.57 13.84
C THR A 186 2.51 11.98 13.57
N PRO A 187 3.00 12.71 12.55
CA PRO A 187 2.46 14.02 12.19
C PRO A 187 0.98 13.96 11.77
N PRO A 188 0.17 14.99 12.07
CA PRO A 188 -1.26 15.01 11.73
C PRO A 188 -1.56 14.76 10.26
N GLN A 189 -0.71 15.22 9.33
CA GLN A 189 -0.89 14.98 7.90
C GLN A 189 -0.68 13.51 7.51
N ALA A 190 0.20 12.77 8.21
CA ALA A 190 0.36 11.33 7.98
C ALA A 190 -0.87 10.58 8.49
N ILE A 191 -1.35 10.91 9.70
CA ILE A 191 -2.57 10.31 10.26
C ILE A 191 -3.77 10.58 9.36
N HIS A 192 -3.95 11.82 8.89
CA HIS A 192 -5.02 12.17 7.95
C HIS A 192 -4.94 11.36 6.66
N LEU A 193 -3.75 11.20 6.07
CA LEU A 193 -3.57 10.35 4.88
C LEU A 193 -3.88 8.87 5.18
N LEU A 194 -3.49 8.38 6.36
CA LEU A 194 -3.78 7.00 6.79
C LEU A 194 -5.29 6.76 6.92
N TYR A 195 -6.03 7.69 7.54
CA TYR A 195 -7.50 7.66 7.61
C TYR A 195 -8.13 7.60 6.22
N ARG A 196 -7.55 8.24 5.21
CA ARG A 196 -8.07 8.23 3.84
C ARG A 196 -7.94 6.86 3.13
N PHE A 197 -7.13 5.95 3.65
CA PHE A 197 -7.02 4.57 3.16
C PHE A 197 -7.80 3.57 4.02
N LEU A 198 -7.75 3.72 5.35
CA LEU A 198 -8.33 2.78 6.31
C LEU A 198 -9.79 3.12 6.65
N VAL A 199 -10.64 3.10 5.63
CA VAL A 199 -12.11 3.20 5.77
C VAL A 199 -12.79 1.93 5.28
N TYR A 200 -13.94 1.60 5.88
CA TYR A 200 -14.70 0.41 5.54
C TYR A 200 -15.21 0.41 4.11
N PRO A 201 -15.97 1.44 3.63
CA PRO A 201 -16.49 1.42 2.27
C PRO A 201 -15.33 1.58 1.27
N SER A 202 -15.12 0.57 0.43
CA SER A 202 -14.04 0.56 -0.56
C SER A 202 -14.10 1.78 -1.49
N SER A 203 -15.31 2.20 -1.85
CA SER A 203 -15.59 3.37 -2.71
C SER A 203 -15.17 4.72 -2.12
N GLN A 204 -14.99 4.81 -0.80
CA GLN A 204 -14.58 6.04 -0.12
C GLN A 204 -13.06 6.11 0.10
N ARG A 205 -12.31 5.05 -0.21
CA ARG A 205 -10.86 5.04 -0.09
C ARG A 205 -10.25 5.98 -1.14
N CYS A 206 -9.31 6.82 -0.70
CA CYS A 206 -8.59 7.74 -1.56
C CYS A 206 -7.77 6.99 -2.62
N SER A 207 -7.90 7.36 -3.88
CA SER A 207 -7.12 6.73 -4.95
C SER A 207 -5.63 7.03 -4.81
N ALA A 208 -4.78 6.17 -5.37
CA ALA A 208 -3.33 6.40 -5.33
C ALA A 208 -2.91 7.71 -6.02
N SER A 209 -3.61 8.10 -7.10
CA SER A 209 -3.37 9.35 -7.82
C SER A 209 -3.72 10.57 -6.96
N GLU A 210 -4.84 10.54 -6.23
CA GLU A 210 -5.23 11.62 -5.31
C GLU A 210 -4.30 11.68 -4.09
N ALA A 211 -3.90 10.52 -3.55
CA ALA A 211 -2.99 10.44 -2.43
C ALA A 211 -1.62 11.06 -2.72
N LEU A 212 -1.10 10.94 -3.95
CA LEU A 212 0.14 11.61 -4.36
C LEU A 212 0.07 13.14 -4.27
N LEU A 213 -1.13 13.72 -4.29
CA LEU A 213 -1.35 15.15 -4.15
C LEU A 213 -1.55 15.59 -2.69
N HIS A 214 -1.51 14.65 -1.75
CA HIS A 214 -1.78 14.94 -0.35
C HIS A 214 -0.71 15.86 0.28
N PRO A 215 -1.08 16.85 1.12
CA PRO A 215 -0.13 17.77 1.76
C PRO A 215 1.01 17.09 2.54
N TYR A 216 0.80 15.85 2.98
CA TYR A 216 1.84 15.03 3.63
C TYR A 216 3.14 14.95 2.81
N PHE A 217 3.07 14.88 1.48
CA PHE A 217 4.25 14.77 0.63
C PHE A 217 4.93 16.10 0.31
N PHE A 218 4.33 17.23 0.70
CA PHE A 218 4.84 18.58 0.42
C PHE A 218 5.25 19.35 1.69
N SER A 219 4.93 18.82 2.87
CA SER A 219 5.40 19.37 4.15
C SER A 219 6.78 18.84 4.52
N CYS A 220 7.59 19.65 5.20
CA CYS A 220 8.88 19.20 5.72
C CYS A 220 8.72 18.12 6.83
N PRO A 221 9.63 17.14 6.91
CA PRO A 221 10.69 16.88 5.94
C PRO A 221 10.11 16.34 4.62
N LEU A 222 10.69 16.74 3.50
CA LEU A 222 10.27 16.29 2.17
C LEU A 222 10.58 14.79 1.98
N PRO A 223 9.97 14.12 0.98
CA PRO A 223 10.30 12.74 0.65
C PRO A 223 11.81 12.60 0.37
N ALA A 224 12.45 11.64 1.05
CA ALA A 224 13.85 11.32 0.82
C ALA A 224 14.05 10.86 -0.63
N HIS A 225 15.19 11.22 -1.21
CA HIS A 225 15.54 10.72 -2.53
C HIS A 225 15.80 9.20 -2.46
N HIS A 226 15.51 8.46 -3.53
CA HIS A 226 15.63 7.00 -3.50
C HIS A 226 17.04 6.51 -3.11
N SER A 227 18.08 7.29 -3.43
CA SER A 227 19.48 6.99 -3.07
C SER A 227 19.80 7.17 -1.58
N GLU A 228 18.94 7.86 -0.83
CA GLU A 228 19.06 8.09 0.62
C GLU A 228 18.25 7.07 1.43
N LEU A 229 17.51 6.19 0.76
CA LEU A 229 16.73 5.14 1.39
C LEU A 229 17.65 4.00 1.84
N PRO A 230 17.31 3.35 2.96
CA PRO A 230 18.11 2.25 3.47
C PRO A 230 18.04 1.05 2.54
N ILE A 231 19.21 0.50 2.22
CA ILE A 231 19.35 -0.69 1.38
C ILE A 231 19.92 -1.81 2.27
N PRO A 232 19.12 -2.84 2.61
CA PRO A 232 19.63 -3.96 3.39
C PRO A 232 20.75 -4.65 2.62
N HIS A 233 21.92 -4.77 3.26
CA HIS A 233 23.05 -5.48 2.69
C HIS A 233 22.94 -6.95 3.06
N ARG A 234 22.53 -7.81 2.11
CA ARG A 234 22.87 -9.24 2.23
C ARG A 234 24.38 -9.33 2.06
N GLY A 235 25.09 -9.91 3.02
CA GLY A 235 26.56 -9.93 3.15
C GLY A 235 27.34 -10.54 1.97
N GLY A 236 27.24 -9.95 0.79
CA GLY A 236 27.90 -10.32 -0.45
C GLY A 236 28.28 -9.06 -1.24
N ARG A 237 29.31 -9.22 -2.08
CA ARG A 237 29.96 -8.13 -2.85
C ARG A 237 28.94 -7.22 -3.56
N PRO A 238 29.22 -5.90 -3.65
CA PRO A 238 28.37 -4.97 -4.37
C PRO A 238 28.27 -5.39 -5.86
N PRO A 239 27.07 -5.39 -6.45
CA PRO A 239 26.94 -5.67 -7.87
C PRO A 239 27.46 -4.50 -8.71
N HIS A 240 28.04 -4.83 -9.86
CA HIS A 240 28.40 -3.85 -10.89
C HIS A 240 27.16 -3.07 -11.35
N GLN A 241 27.19 -1.75 -11.19
CA GLN A 241 26.14 -0.86 -11.70
C GLN A 241 26.22 -0.80 -13.22
N HIS A 242 25.29 -1.45 -13.92
CA HIS A 242 24.99 -1.12 -15.31
C HIS A 242 23.85 -0.10 -15.33
N PRO A 243 24.05 1.11 -15.90
CA PRO A 243 22.97 2.07 -16.07
C PRO A 243 22.01 1.56 -17.14
N GLN A 244 20.86 1.02 -16.72
CA GLN A 244 19.70 0.86 -17.60
C GLN A 244 18.79 2.07 -17.44
N ALA A 245 18.51 2.76 -18.53
CA ALA A 245 17.54 3.85 -18.55
C ALA A 245 16.12 3.28 -18.26
N PRO A 246 15.32 3.92 -17.41
CA PRO A 246 13.93 3.53 -17.20
C PRO A 246 13.11 3.76 -18.48
N PRO A 247 12.01 3.02 -18.69
CA PRO A 247 11.10 3.26 -19.81
C PRO A 247 10.56 4.71 -19.78
N PRO A 248 10.29 5.31 -20.94
CA PRO A 248 10.06 6.75 -21.07
C PRO A 248 8.81 7.27 -20.34
N ASP A 249 7.84 6.41 -20.06
CA ASP A 249 6.52 6.83 -19.56
C ASP A 249 6.39 6.86 -18.02
N PHE A 250 7.41 6.39 -17.27
CA PHE A 250 7.37 6.39 -15.80
C PHE A 250 8.77 6.55 -15.20
N SER A 251 9.08 7.78 -14.76
CA SER A 251 10.34 8.08 -14.08
C SER A 251 10.10 8.44 -12.62
N VAL A 252 10.56 7.55 -11.74
CA VAL A 252 10.67 7.76 -10.29
C VAL A 252 11.60 8.91 -9.92
N ASN A 253 12.49 9.32 -10.85
CA ASN A 253 13.42 10.44 -10.69
C ASN A 253 12.79 11.81 -10.97
N LEU A 254 11.59 11.85 -11.57
CA LEU A 254 10.86 13.10 -11.76
C LEU A 254 10.23 13.53 -10.44
N SER A 255 10.33 14.84 -10.15
CA SER A 255 9.67 15.45 -9.00
C SER A 255 8.18 15.09 -8.99
N LEU A 256 7.56 15.02 -7.80
CA LEU A 256 6.11 14.81 -7.69
C LEU A 256 5.34 15.77 -8.61
N GLN A 257 5.75 17.04 -8.66
CA GLN A 257 5.13 18.07 -9.51
C GLN A 257 5.17 17.74 -11.01
N SER A 258 6.20 17.02 -11.47
CA SER A 258 6.38 16.61 -12.87
C SER A 258 5.90 15.18 -13.15
N SER A 259 5.51 14.42 -12.13
CA SER A 259 5.29 12.97 -12.20
C SER A 259 3.83 12.54 -11.98
N VAL A 260 2.92 13.43 -11.57
CA VAL A 260 1.49 13.11 -11.44
C VAL A 260 0.71 13.52 -12.70
N VAL A 261 -0.27 12.71 -13.07
CA VAL A 261 -1.06 12.74 -14.32
C VAL A 261 -1.88 14.03 -14.56
N ALA A 262 -1.75 15.07 -13.72
CA ALA A 262 -2.42 16.35 -13.92
C ALA A 262 -1.66 17.52 -13.24
N PRO A 263 -0.76 18.23 -13.94
CA PRO A 263 0.01 19.36 -13.39
C PRO A 263 -0.85 20.51 -12.84
N VAL A 264 -2.10 20.63 -13.32
CA VAL A 264 -3.05 21.67 -12.88
C VAL A 264 -3.50 21.45 -11.43
N LEU A 265 -3.62 20.19 -10.98
CA LEU A 265 -4.04 19.85 -9.62
C LEU A 265 -2.95 20.13 -8.57
N LEU A 266 -1.69 20.30 -9.01
CA LEU A 266 -0.54 20.58 -8.15
C LEU A 266 -0.30 22.07 -7.90
N ARG A 267 -0.84 22.96 -8.73
CA ARG A 267 -0.65 24.42 -8.63
C ARG A 267 -0.95 25.00 -7.24
N PRO A 268 -2.03 24.61 -6.54
CA PRO A 268 -2.32 25.13 -5.21
C PRO A 268 -1.29 24.72 -4.14
N HIS A 269 -0.61 23.59 -4.33
CA HIS A 269 0.30 23.01 -3.34
C HIS A 269 1.78 23.36 -3.60
N ALA A 270 2.13 23.72 -4.84
CA ALA A 270 3.49 24.14 -5.22
C ALA A 270 3.87 25.53 -4.69
N LEU A 271 2.89 26.39 -4.39
CA LEU A 271 3.10 27.78 -3.92
C LEU A 271 3.52 27.88 -2.44
N LEU A 272 3.65 26.76 -1.72
CA LEU A 272 4.04 26.71 -0.31
C LEU A 272 5.52 26.35 -0.09
N LEU A 273 6.31 26.22 -1.16
CA LEU A 273 7.75 25.99 -1.06
C LEU A 273 8.45 27.35 -0.88
N PRO A 274 9.14 27.62 0.24
CA PRO A 274 10.04 28.77 0.31
C PRO A 274 11.20 28.53 -0.68
N SER A 275 11.54 29.61 -1.41
CA SER A 275 12.65 29.68 -2.38
C SER A 275 13.99 29.21 -1.81
#